data_AF-A0A2I9CUC0-F1
#
_entry.id   AF-A0A2I9CUC0-F1
#
_cell.length_a   1.000
_cell.length_b   1.000
_cell.length_c   1.000
_cell.angle_alpha   90.00
_cell.angle_beta   90.00
_cell.angle_gamma   90.00
#
_symmetry.space_group_name_H-M   'P 1'
#
loop_
_entity.id
_entity.type
_entity.pdbx_description
1 polymer ?
#
loop_
_entity_poly.entity_id
_entity_poly.type
_entity_poly.pdbx_seq_one_letter_code
_entity_poly.pdbx_strand_id
1 'polypeptide(L)'
;MPRLPAALTLAALLCAGATGCGPKEQVDLTARVLFTANGSYDAQADIRDRIGGVLRRVAWTTRPPLDARAVTVRFDGNARTTIWEMRIEAPGFRAADLAGEGARTVRTPEGEAIHPTSGRLADVLILPTPGGLRLLSRGFVAEQEPALYSAFEQR
;
A
#
# COMPACT_ATOMS: atom_id res chain seq x y z
N MET A 1 8.70 68.17 -40.07
CA MET A 1 8.17 66.84 -40.46
C MET A 1 9.28 66.12 -41.22
N PRO A 2 9.64 64.84 -40.98
CA PRO A 2 8.85 63.76 -40.39
C PRO A 2 9.54 62.84 -39.34
N ARG A 3 8.67 62.16 -38.56
CA ARG A 3 8.72 60.78 -38.03
C ARG A 3 9.77 60.36 -36.98
N LEU A 4 9.30 60.41 -35.72
CA LEU A 4 9.74 59.58 -34.59
C LEU A 4 9.55 58.07 -34.91
N PRO A 5 10.49 57.18 -34.51
CA PRO A 5 10.23 55.75 -34.50
C PRO A 5 9.46 55.35 -33.24
N ALA A 6 8.34 54.67 -33.47
CA ALA A 6 7.51 54.01 -32.48
C ALA A 6 8.07 52.62 -32.11
N ALA A 7 7.59 52.10 -30.97
CA ALA A 7 7.74 50.74 -30.41
C ALA A 7 9.13 50.47 -29.80
N LEU A 8 9.38 50.59 -28.49
CA LEU A 8 8.63 50.16 -27.30
C LEU A 8 8.20 48.69 -27.34
N THR A 9 8.73 47.96 -26.33
CA THR A 9 8.19 46.75 -25.69
C THR A 9 8.16 45.45 -26.49
N LEU A 10 9.26 44.69 -26.44
CA LEU A 10 9.20 43.21 -26.51
C LEU A 10 10.34 42.55 -25.72
N ALA A 11 10.58 43.01 -24.49
CA ALA A 11 11.53 42.40 -23.56
C ALA A 11 10.83 42.13 -22.22
N ALA A 12 10.03 41.06 -22.11
CA ALA A 12 9.55 40.53 -20.81
C ALA A 12 8.65 39.27 -20.91
N LEU A 13 8.88 38.28 -21.80
CA LEU A 13 7.94 37.13 -21.87
C LEU A 13 8.55 35.73 -22.04
N LEU A 14 9.85 35.54 -21.78
CA LEU A 14 10.49 34.21 -21.90
C LEU A 14 10.98 33.60 -20.57
N CYS A 15 10.59 34.16 -19.41
CA CYS A 15 10.98 33.63 -18.09
C CYS A 15 9.92 32.76 -17.40
N ALA A 16 8.86 32.31 -18.09
CA ALA A 16 7.76 31.54 -17.48
C ALA A 16 7.81 30.03 -17.75
N GLY A 17 9.02 29.45 -17.90
CA GLY A 17 9.21 28.01 -18.16
C GLY A 17 9.63 27.17 -16.96
N ALA A 18 9.67 27.72 -15.75
CA ALA A 18 9.98 26.96 -14.54
C ALA A 18 8.69 26.47 -13.86
N THR A 19 7.93 25.60 -14.53
CA THR A 19 6.83 24.89 -13.88
C THR A 19 7.37 23.82 -12.94
N GLY A 20 7.60 24.25 -11.70
CA GLY A 20 7.36 23.49 -10.48
C GLY A 20 7.97 22.09 -10.40
N CYS A 21 9.23 22.01 -9.95
CA CYS A 21 9.63 20.91 -9.07
C CYS A 21 8.97 21.15 -7.70
N GLY A 22 7.66 20.88 -7.61
CA GLY A 22 7.01 20.73 -6.32
C GLY A 22 7.62 19.54 -5.59
N PRO A 23 7.70 19.57 -4.23
CA PRO A 23 8.13 18.40 -3.48
C PRO A 23 7.25 17.21 -3.87
N LYS A 24 7.87 16.08 -4.26
CA LYS A 24 7.15 14.83 -4.52
C LYS A 24 6.38 14.49 -3.25
N GLU A 25 5.05 14.51 -3.35
CA GLU A 25 4.16 14.12 -2.25
C GLU A 25 4.62 12.75 -1.74
N GLN A 26 4.97 12.70 -0.45
CA GLN A 26 5.47 11.48 0.15
C GLN A 26 4.28 10.52 0.23
N VAL A 27 4.35 9.43 -0.54
CA VAL A 27 3.29 8.41 -0.57
C VAL A 27 2.98 7.97 0.85
N ASP A 28 1.74 8.17 1.29
CA ASP A 28 1.27 7.78 2.62
C ASP A 28 1.44 6.27 2.83
N LEU A 29 1.60 5.85 4.09
CA LEU A 29 1.92 4.45 4.45
C LEU A 29 0.89 3.47 3.88
N THR A 30 -0.39 3.81 3.98
CA THR A 30 -1.52 3.00 3.50
C THR A 30 -1.49 2.84 1.98
N ALA A 31 -1.21 3.91 1.25
CA ALA A 31 -1.02 3.88 -0.20
C ALA A 31 0.17 3.00 -0.58
N ARG A 32 1.27 3.06 0.18
CA ARG A 32 2.45 2.21 -0.07
C ARG A 32 2.19 0.73 0.17
N VAL A 33 1.42 0.39 1.20
CA VAL A 33 0.93 -0.98 1.43
C VAL A 33 0.12 -1.44 0.23
N LEU A 34 -0.85 -0.65 -0.23
CA LEU A 34 -1.69 -1.04 -1.36
C LEU A 34 -0.89 -1.14 -2.68
N PHE A 35 0.04 -0.23 -2.94
CA PHE A 35 0.95 -0.33 -4.09
C PHE A 35 1.81 -1.60 -4.02
N THR A 36 2.26 -1.98 -2.83
CA THR A 36 2.99 -3.24 -2.62
C THR A 36 2.11 -4.45 -2.88
N ALA A 37 0.91 -4.50 -2.29
CA ALA A 37 -0.05 -5.57 -2.49
C ALA A 37 -0.42 -5.73 -3.98
N ASN A 38 -0.62 -4.62 -4.69
CA ASN A 38 -1.03 -4.57 -6.10
C ASN A 38 0.13 -4.76 -7.10
N GLY A 39 1.37 -4.76 -6.63
CA GLY A 39 2.54 -5.14 -7.43
C GLY A 39 3.32 -4.02 -8.08
N SER A 40 3.17 -2.78 -7.61
CA SER A 40 3.95 -1.64 -8.10
C SER A 40 5.46 -1.82 -7.90
N TYR A 41 5.88 -2.68 -6.97
CA TYR A 41 7.28 -2.93 -6.62
C TYR A 41 7.81 -4.30 -7.04
N ASP A 42 7.02 -5.11 -7.78
CA ASP A 42 7.37 -6.50 -8.13
C ASP A 42 8.66 -6.62 -8.94
N ALA A 43 8.96 -5.62 -9.78
CA ALA A 43 10.18 -5.62 -10.59
C ALA A 43 11.46 -5.60 -9.73
N GLN A 44 11.36 -5.22 -8.46
CA GLN A 44 12.46 -5.12 -7.50
C GLN A 44 12.47 -6.27 -6.48
N ALA A 45 11.58 -7.25 -6.64
CA ALA A 45 11.47 -8.36 -5.70
C ALA A 45 12.64 -9.35 -5.83
N ASP A 46 13.06 -9.89 -4.69
CA ASP A 46 14.08 -10.93 -4.62
C ASP A 46 13.53 -12.29 -5.09
N ILE A 47 12.24 -12.54 -4.82
CA ILE A 47 11.56 -13.80 -5.18
C ILE A 47 10.24 -13.48 -5.87
N ARG A 48 9.96 -14.20 -6.96
CA ARG A 48 8.67 -14.22 -7.66
C ARG A 48 8.37 -15.64 -8.08
N ASP A 49 7.36 -16.27 -7.49
CA ASP A 49 7.06 -17.68 -7.75
C ASP A 49 5.57 -18.02 -7.70
N ARG A 50 5.25 -19.24 -8.14
CA ARG A 50 3.91 -19.82 -8.12
C ARG A 50 3.85 -20.82 -6.99
N ILE A 51 2.90 -20.64 -6.06
CA ILE A 51 2.76 -21.51 -4.89
C ILE A 51 1.88 -22.73 -5.21
N GLY A 52 0.89 -22.55 -6.07
CA GLY A 52 -0.04 -23.61 -6.47
C GLY A 52 -1.34 -23.03 -7.02
N GLY A 53 -1.98 -23.73 -7.96
CA GLY A 53 -3.19 -23.24 -8.60
C GLY A 53 -2.99 -21.84 -9.18
N VAL A 54 -3.84 -20.90 -8.79
CA VAL A 54 -3.79 -19.47 -9.17
C VAL A 54 -2.95 -18.62 -8.21
N LEU A 55 -2.54 -19.16 -7.07
CA LEU A 55 -1.77 -18.43 -6.07
C LEU A 55 -0.31 -18.20 -6.49
N ARG A 56 0.13 -16.96 -6.33
CA ARG A 56 1.48 -16.49 -6.58
C ARG A 56 2.05 -15.85 -5.32
N ARG A 57 3.38 -15.76 -5.25
CA ARG A 57 4.10 -15.06 -4.21
C ARG A 57 5.17 -14.15 -4.78
N VAL A 58 5.34 -13.01 -4.12
CA VAL A 58 6.43 -12.07 -4.33
C VAL A 58 7.03 -11.73 -2.96
N ALA A 59 8.35 -11.70 -2.85
CA ALA A 59 9.02 -11.36 -1.60
C ALA A 59 10.20 -10.41 -1.81
N TRP A 60 10.37 -9.50 -0.84
CA TRP A 60 11.46 -8.56 -0.74
C TRP A 60 12.13 -8.74 0.63
N THR A 61 13.41 -9.11 0.64
CA THR A 61 14.26 -9.26 1.81
C THR A 61 15.51 -8.36 1.73
N THR A 62 15.94 -7.98 0.53
CA THR A 62 17.12 -7.11 0.34
C THR A 62 16.74 -5.62 0.36
N ARG A 63 15.63 -5.27 -0.31
CA ARG A 63 15.13 -3.89 -0.38
C ARG A 63 13.59 -3.88 -0.31
N PRO A 64 13.01 -4.06 0.89
CA PRO A 64 11.57 -4.05 1.05
C PRO A 64 10.95 -2.70 0.70
N PRO A 65 9.75 -2.68 0.09
CA PRO A 65 9.05 -1.44 -0.27
C PRO A 65 8.44 -0.71 0.93
N LEU A 66 8.36 -1.40 2.08
CA LEU A 66 7.92 -0.87 3.37
C LEU A 66 9.12 -0.79 4.31
N ASP A 67 9.06 0.11 5.30
CA ASP A 67 10.04 0.17 6.38
C ASP A 67 9.91 -1.07 7.27
N ALA A 68 10.63 -2.13 6.90
CA ALA A 68 10.56 -3.47 7.49
C ALA A 68 11.80 -4.28 7.10
N ARG A 69 12.08 -5.38 7.83
CA ARG A 69 13.13 -6.32 7.46
C ARG A 69 12.80 -7.11 6.19
N ALA A 70 11.55 -7.53 6.06
CA ALA A 70 11.09 -8.27 4.89
C ALA A 70 9.59 -8.04 4.66
N VAL A 71 9.20 -8.13 3.40
CA VAL A 71 7.79 -8.12 2.98
C VAL A 71 7.56 -9.30 2.05
N THR A 72 6.48 -10.04 2.28
CA THR A 72 6.01 -11.10 1.37
C THR A 72 4.55 -10.87 1.06
N VAL A 73 4.17 -10.93 -0.22
CA VAL A 73 2.77 -10.89 -0.67
C VAL A 73 2.42 -12.21 -1.31
N ARG A 74 1.35 -12.84 -0.83
CA ARG A 74 0.66 -13.98 -1.47
C ARG A 74 -0.62 -13.45 -2.10
N PHE A 75 -0.91 -13.81 -3.34
CA PHE A 75 -2.07 -13.25 -4.03
C PHE A 75 -2.62 -14.21 -5.08
N ASP A 76 -3.90 -14.01 -5.41
CA ASP A 76 -4.53 -14.65 -6.55
C ASP A 76 -4.04 -14.01 -7.87
N GLY A 77 -3.54 -14.83 -8.78
CA GLY A 77 -2.96 -14.37 -10.03
C GLY A 77 -3.95 -13.74 -11.03
N ASN A 78 -5.25 -13.93 -10.83
CA ASN A 78 -6.35 -13.40 -11.63
C ASN A 78 -7.10 -12.26 -10.93
N ALA A 79 -6.98 -12.14 -9.61
CA ALA A 79 -7.73 -11.20 -8.78
C ALA A 79 -6.86 -10.51 -7.71
N ARG A 80 -5.62 -10.21 -8.06
CA ARG A 80 -4.60 -9.66 -7.14
C ARG A 80 -5.06 -8.45 -6.32
N THR A 81 -5.85 -7.55 -6.90
CA THR A 81 -6.25 -6.30 -6.24
C THR A 81 -7.21 -6.52 -5.07
N THR A 82 -7.92 -7.67 -5.05
CA THR A 82 -8.95 -7.98 -4.05
C THR A 82 -8.61 -9.22 -3.23
N ILE A 83 -7.75 -10.12 -3.73
CA ILE A 83 -7.40 -11.39 -3.08
C ILE A 83 -5.88 -11.43 -2.85
N TRP A 84 -5.47 -11.00 -1.67
CA TRP A 84 -4.07 -10.99 -1.25
C TRP A 84 -3.89 -11.04 0.28
N GLU A 85 -2.76 -11.60 0.69
CA GLU A 85 -2.19 -11.54 2.04
C GLU A 85 -0.81 -10.88 1.93
N MET A 86 -0.48 -10.00 2.87
CA MET A 86 0.86 -9.45 3.04
C MET A 86 1.39 -9.78 4.43
N ARG A 87 2.61 -10.31 4.49
CA ARG A 87 3.38 -10.47 5.73
C ARG A 87 4.50 -9.44 5.75
N ILE A 88 4.64 -8.76 6.88
CA ILE A 88 5.61 -7.68 7.11
C ILE A 88 6.41 -8.05 8.36
N GLU A 89 7.69 -8.33 8.20
CA GLU A 89 8.56 -8.75 9.29
C GLU A 89 9.34 -7.56 9.85
N ALA A 90 9.35 -7.43 11.18
CA ALA A 90 9.98 -6.33 11.92
C ALA A 90 9.69 -4.94 11.32
N PRO A 91 8.43 -4.52 11.20
CA PRO A 91 8.08 -3.20 10.68
C PRO A 91 8.58 -2.09 11.61
N GLY A 92 9.01 -0.97 11.02
CA GLY A 92 9.30 0.29 11.72
C GLY A 92 8.04 1.05 12.16
N PHE A 93 6.85 0.49 11.90
CA PHE A 93 5.54 1.05 12.24
C PHE A 93 4.65 -0.01 12.91
N ARG A 94 3.60 0.45 13.57
CA ARG A 94 2.62 -0.37 14.29
C ARG A 94 1.37 -0.61 13.46
N ALA A 95 0.61 -1.63 13.84
CA ALA A 95 -0.72 -1.90 13.28
C ALA A 95 -1.65 -0.68 13.37
N ALA A 96 -1.59 0.09 14.46
CA ALA A 96 -2.38 1.30 14.65
C ALA A 96 -2.07 2.41 13.64
N ASP A 97 -0.81 2.53 13.20
CA ASP A 97 -0.39 3.55 12.23
C ASP A 97 -0.96 3.27 10.83
N LEU A 98 -1.23 1.99 10.53
CA LEU A 98 -1.91 1.56 9.31
C LEU A 98 -3.44 1.64 9.42
N ALA A 99 -3.99 1.25 10.57
CA ALA A 99 -5.42 1.11 10.73
C ALA A 99 -6.15 2.46 10.73
N GLY A 100 -5.45 3.52 11.16
CA GLY A 100 -6.01 4.85 11.27
C GLY A 100 -6.97 5.00 12.45
N GLU A 101 -7.52 6.21 12.57
CA GLU A 101 -8.47 6.54 13.63
C GLU A 101 -9.78 5.77 13.46
N GLY A 102 -10.41 5.40 14.59
CA GLY A 102 -11.68 4.67 14.61
C GLY A 102 -11.58 3.17 14.29
N ALA A 103 -10.37 2.65 14.02
CA ALA A 103 -10.15 1.22 13.86
C ALA A 103 -10.61 0.43 15.09
N ARG A 104 -11.17 -0.75 14.84
CA ARG A 104 -11.71 -1.63 15.88
C ARG A 104 -10.75 -2.76 16.18
N THR A 105 -10.70 -3.14 17.45
CA THR A 105 -10.11 -4.43 17.84
C THR A 105 -11.17 -5.50 17.70
N VAL A 106 -10.87 -6.56 16.95
CA VAL A 106 -11.76 -7.69 16.68
C VAL A 106 -11.09 -8.99 17.11
N ARG A 107 -11.89 -9.99 17.47
CA ARG A 107 -11.37 -11.30 17.90
C ARG A 107 -11.34 -12.26 16.73
N THR A 108 -10.23 -12.98 16.59
CA THR A 108 -10.05 -14.06 15.63
C THR A 108 -9.61 -15.33 16.35
N PRO A 109 -9.74 -16.50 15.71
CA PRO A 109 -9.10 -17.73 16.18
C PRO A 109 -7.57 -17.61 16.38
N GLU A 110 -6.91 -16.67 15.69
CA GLU A 110 -5.47 -16.42 15.78
C GLU A 110 -5.10 -15.37 16.85
N GLY A 111 -6.09 -14.83 17.57
CA GLY A 111 -5.92 -13.77 18.56
C GLY A 111 -6.61 -12.47 18.18
N GLU A 112 -6.20 -11.38 18.81
CA GLU A 112 -6.74 -10.04 18.50
C GLU A 112 -6.21 -9.54 17.15
N ALA A 113 -7.11 -8.97 16.36
CA ALA A 113 -6.80 -8.28 15.12
C ALA A 113 -7.34 -6.86 15.17
N ILE A 114 -6.85 -6.02 14.27
CA ILE A 114 -7.37 -4.67 14.05
C ILE A 114 -8.09 -4.63 12.71
N HIS A 115 -9.33 -4.14 12.73
CA HIS A 115 -10.15 -3.89 11.55
C HIS A 115 -10.32 -2.38 11.34
N PRO A 116 -9.71 -1.79 10.29
CA PRO A 116 -9.95 -0.41 9.91
C PRO A 116 -11.42 -0.23 9.51
N THR A 117 -12.10 0.79 10.06
CA THR A 117 -13.53 1.02 9.77
C THR A 117 -13.76 2.01 8.64
N SER A 118 -12.70 2.60 8.09
CA SER A 118 -12.77 3.60 7.03
C SER A 118 -11.47 3.63 6.22
N GLY A 119 -11.43 4.44 5.16
CA GLY A 119 -10.24 4.62 4.34
C GLY A 119 -9.96 3.43 3.42
N ARG A 120 -8.74 3.42 2.85
CA ARG A 120 -8.40 2.49 1.75
C ARG A 120 -8.18 1.04 2.22
N LEU A 121 -8.06 0.80 3.53
CA LEU A 121 -7.86 -0.52 4.13
C LEU A 121 -9.11 -1.04 4.86
N ALA A 122 -10.29 -0.47 4.60
CA ALA A 122 -11.54 -0.86 5.27
C ALA A 122 -11.92 -2.35 5.05
N ASP A 123 -11.45 -2.96 3.97
CA ASP A 123 -11.63 -4.39 3.67
C ASP A 123 -10.37 -5.23 3.96
N VAL A 124 -9.56 -4.80 4.95
CA VAL A 124 -8.34 -5.51 5.37
C VAL A 124 -8.39 -5.81 6.87
N LEU A 125 -8.03 -7.03 7.27
CA LEU A 125 -7.70 -7.36 8.66
C LEU A 125 -6.20 -7.22 8.88
N ILE A 126 -5.82 -6.57 9.98
CA ILE A 126 -4.43 -6.38 10.39
C ILE A 126 -4.20 -7.20 11.66
N LEU A 127 -3.46 -8.30 11.54
CA LEU A 127 -3.13 -9.21 12.63
C LEU A 127 -1.71 -8.93 13.10
N PRO A 128 -1.52 -8.45 14.34
CA PRO A 128 -0.22 -8.47 14.98
C PRO A 128 0.29 -9.91 15.13
N THR A 129 1.59 -10.10 14.89
CA THR A 129 2.29 -11.38 15.10
C THR A 129 3.50 -11.12 15.99
N PRO A 130 4.11 -12.16 16.62
CA PRO A 130 5.27 -11.97 17.49
C PRO A 130 6.45 -11.23 16.83
N GLY A 131 6.58 -11.31 15.49
CA GLY A 131 7.68 -10.72 14.74
C GLY A 131 7.28 -9.65 13.73
N GLY A 132 6.02 -9.19 13.72
CA GLY A 132 5.57 -8.23 12.72
C GLY A 132 4.07 -8.20 12.49
N LEU A 133 3.64 -7.95 11.26
CA LEU A 133 2.23 -7.78 10.89
C LEU A 133 1.84 -8.71 9.76
N ARG A 134 0.58 -9.13 9.80
CA ARG A 134 -0.07 -9.90 8.74
C ARG A 134 -1.34 -9.16 8.32
N LEU A 135 -1.39 -8.75 7.07
CA LEU A 135 -2.51 -8.02 6.48
C LEU A 135 -3.24 -8.96 5.52
N LEU A 136 -4.55 -9.10 5.68
CA LEU A 136 -5.35 -9.97 4.81
C LEU A 136 -6.50 -9.17 4.22
N SER A 137 -6.63 -9.18 2.89
CA SER A 137 -7.83 -8.67 2.25
C SER A 137 -9.03 -9.55 2.58
N ARG A 138 -10.24 -8.96 2.59
CA ARG A 138 -11.48 -9.72 2.76
C ARG A 138 -11.61 -10.85 1.74
N GLY A 139 -11.20 -10.63 0.49
CA GLY A 139 -11.19 -11.67 -0.55
C GLY A 139 -10.26 -12.83 -0.23
N PHE A 140 -9.06 -12.56 0.30
CA PHE A 140 -8.14 -13.63 0.71
C PHE A 140 -8.71 -14.44 1.87
N VAL A 141 -9.29 -13.76 2.86
CA VAL A 141 -9.93 -14.43 4.00
C VAL A 141 -11.10 -15.30 3.54
N ALA A 142 -11.95 -14.81 2.64
CA ALA A 142 -13.09 -15.56 2.12
C ALA A 142 -12.68 -16.88 1.45
N GLU A 143 -11.60 -16.87 0.67
CA GLU A 143 -11.19 -18.03 -0.12
C GLU A 143 -10.21 -18.96 0.59
N GLN A 144 -9.27 -18.39 1.33
CA GLN A 144 -8.12 -19.14 1.84
C GLN A 144 -8.24 -19.41 3.35
N GLU A 145 -8.89 -18.52 4.10
CA GLU A 145 -8.91 -18.57 5.57
C GLU A 145 -10.29 -18.22 6.16
N PRO A 146 -11.35 -18.98 5.79
CA PRO A 146 -12.74 -18.61 6.09
C PRO A 146 -13.03 -18.51 7.60
N ALA A 147 -12.21 -19.13 8.45
CA ALA A 147 -12.31 -19.01 9.91
C ALA A 147 -12.10 -17.58 10.42
N LEU A 148 -11.42 -16.71 9.67
CA LEU A 148 -11.21 -15.31 10.02
C LEU A 148 -12.34 -14.39 9.53
N TYR A 149 -13.27 -14.89 8.71
CA TYR A 149 -14.24 -14.05 7.99
C TYR A 149 -15.18 -13.28 8.92
N SER A 150 -15.62 -13.88 10.02
CA SER A 150 -16.51 -13.24 10.99
C SER A 150 -15.89 -12.02 11.67
N ALA A 151 -14.56 -11.87 11.64
CA ALA A 151 -13.88 -10.70 12.21
C ALA A 151 -14.23 -9.40 11.48
N PHE A 152 -14.62 -9.46 10.21
CA PHE A 152 -15.07 -8.28 9.44
C PHE A 152 -16.49 -7.82 9.81
N GLU A 153 -17.26 -8.63 10.55
CA GLU A 153 -18.66 -8.35 10.89
C GLU A 153 -18.83 -7.87 12.34
N GLN A 154 -17.76 -7.95 13.14
CA GLN A 154 -17.75 -7.54 14.53
C GLN A 154 -17.90 -6.01 14.66
N ARG A 155 -18.77 -5.58 15.58
CA ARG A 155 -19.11 -4.17 15.81
C ARG A 155 -18.53 -3.65 17.11
#